data_AF-A0A8C2EYX0-F1
#
_entry.id   AF-A0A8C2EYX0-F1
#
_cell.length_a   1.000
_cell.length_b   1.000
_cell.length_c   1.000
_cell.angle_alpha   90.00
_cell.angle_beta   90.00
_cell.angle_gamma   90.00
#
_symmetry.space_group_name_H-M   'P 1'
#
loop_
_entity.id
_entity.type
_entity.pdbx_description
1 polymer ?
#
loop_
_entity_poly.entity_id
_entity_poly.type
_entity_poly.pdbx_seq_one_letter_code
_entity_poly.pdbx_strand_id
1 'polypeptide(L)'
;MFDLLFTDSNFIQRFMDIRKIIGASSTSWQSEASGGMKRTLNYTITINNPLIGKFSTATETQTLYKESREGQYYMIDAEVYTHDVPYHDYFYTQNRYCIIRNSKHKCRLRIYTDVKYKKQPWGLVKSFITKNSWSGIEDYFRHLEAELQEEEAELTQGSGDAGKTGGLRRRRRAYSRTLQEHIKPGKQYSTDLDQQRAGTMGAMDIKNTQHRWNITSIVFGMSLILFVLVVLNLGLFYKLWAMEDVAHRMYLNTKTRMKERAESSLAPDLGTRQGMPHRSQEEAHLLRAVLQDSINLLEQLRSSLVVLQQTFQVYNRSSSQL
;
A
#
# COMPACT_ATOMS: atom_id res chain seq x y z
N MET A 1 31.64 -15.76 16.08
CA MET A 1 30.32 -15.17 15.80
C MET A 1 30.41 -13.67 15.61
N PHE A 2 30.85 -12.87 16.61
CA PHE A 2 31.06 -11.43 16.41
C PHE A 2 31.98 -11.17 15.22
N ASP A 3 33.14 -11.82 15.18
CA ASP A 3 34.07 -11.69 14.06
C ASP A 3 33.53 -12.23 12.73
N LEU A 4 32.53 -13.12 12.74
CA LEU A 4 31.94 -13.57 11.47
C LEU A 4 31.03 -12.50 10.87
N LEU A 5 30.26 -11.79 11.70
CA LEU A 5 29.21 -10.87 11.25
C LEU A 5 29.64 -9.41 11.21
N PHE A 6 30.60 -9.03 12.08
CA PHE A 6 30.89 -7.63 12.39
C PHE A 6 32.33 -7.20 12.10
N THR A 7 33.09 -8.01 11.38
CA THR A 7 34.41 -7.65 10.81
C THR A 7 34.45 -8.01 9.32
N ASP A 8 35.55 -7.72 8.64
CA ASP A 8 35.74 -8.05 7.23
C ASP A 8 36.13 -9.53 7.05
N SER A 9 35.22 -10.42 7.43
CA SER A 9 35.44 -11.86 7.43
C SER A 9 35.13 -12.49 6.06
N ASN A 10 35.79 -13.60 5.75
CA ASN A 10 35.47 -14.38 4.54
C ASN A 10 34.00 -14.84 4.52
N PHE A 11 33.43 -15.11 5.70
CA PHE A 11 32.03 -15.50 5.83
C PHE A 11 31.09 -14.38 5.34
N ILE A 12 31.27 -13.14 5.82
CA ILE A 12 30.36 -12.05 5.47
C ILE A 12 30.52 -11.64 4.01
N GLN A 13 31.74 -11.66 3.48
CA GLN A 13 32.01 -11.40 2.06
C GLN A 13 31.28 -12.43 1.17
N ARG A 14 31.45 -13.73 1.45
CA ARG A 14 30.74 -14.80 0.74
C ARG A 14 29.22 -14.67 0.86
N PHE A 15 28.72 -14.34 2.04
CA PHE A 15 27.29 -14.12 2.27
C PHE A 15 26.75 -12.95 1.44
N MET A 16 27.46 -11.82 1.39
CA MET A 16 27.12 -10.66 0.57
C MET A 16 27.07 -11.03 -0.92
N ASP A 17 28.02 -11.81 -1.42
CA ASP A 17 28.06 -12.28 -2.81
C ASP A 17 26.85 -13.15 -3.16
N ILE A 18 26.51 -14.13 -2.31
CA ILE A 18 25.32 -14.99 -2.48
C ILE A 18 24.05 -14.15 -2.55
N ARG A 19 23.97 -13.11 -1.70
CA ARG A 19 22.85 -12.17 -1.63
C ARG A 19 22.88 -11.11 -2.73
N LYS A 20 23.90 -11.11 -3.61
CA LYS A 20 24.10 -10.10 -4.66
C LYS A 20 24.13 -8.68 -4.10
N ILE A 21 24.79 -8.52 -2.97
CA ILE A 21 25.13 -7.23 -2.36
C ILE A 21 26.47 -6.81 -2.96
N ILE A 22 26.52 -5.64 -3.60
CA ILE A 22 27.69 -5.17 -4.35
C ILE A 22 28.19 -3.84 -3.81
N GLY A 23 29.49 -3.57 -4.03
CA GLY A 23 30.11 -2.30 -3.63
C GLY A 23 30.08 -2.05 -2.12
N ALA A 24 30.13 -3.13 -1.33
CA ALA A 24 30.14 -3.01 0.12
C ALA A 24 31.43 -2.33 0.61
N SER A 25 31.27 -1.28 1.40
CA SER A 25 32.34 -0.57 2.07
C SER A 25 31.94 -0.34 3.52
N SER A 26 32.91 -0.41 4.44
CA SER A 26 32.67 -0.19 5.87
C SER A 26 33.75 0.71 6.46
N THR A 27 33.36 1.58 7.38
CA THR A 27 34.32 2.31 8.21
C THR A 27 34.81 1.41 9.34
N SER A 28 36.02 1.69 9.85
CA SER A 28 36.46 1.12 11.12
C SER A 28 35.50 1.50 12.26
N TRP A 29 35.48 0.68 13.31
CA TRP A 29 34.75 0.99 14.54
C TRP A 29 35.36 2.24 15.20
N GLN A 30 34.52 3.23 15.48
CA GLN A 30 34.89 4.51 16.10
C GLN A 30 34.20 4.65 17.45
N SER A 31 34.90 5.16 18.46
CA SER A 31 34.31 5.40 19.78
C SER A 31 33.28 6.54 19.73
N GLU A 32 32.12 6.33 20.32
CA GLU A 32 31.07 7.34 20.48
C GLU A 32 31.09 7.94 21.90
N ALA A 33 30.64 9.18 22.06
CA ALA A 33 30.57 9.86 23.36
C ALA A 33 29.73 9.11 24.41
N SER A 34 28.80 8.26 23.97
CA SER A 34 27.98 7.37 24.82
C SER A 34 28.78 6.26 25.50
N GLY A 35 30.03 6.01 25.06
CA GLY A 35 30.90 4.92 25.47
C GLY A 35 30.78 3.66 24.60
N GLY A 36 29.87 3.64 23.62
CA GLY A 36 29.77 2.58 22.62
C GLY A 36 30.74 2.77 21.46
N MET A 37 30.75 1.81 20.53
CA MET A 37 31.46 1.93 19.25
C MET A 37 30.46 2.03 18.12
N LYS A 38 30.76 2.80 17.09
CA LYS A 38 29.91 3.02 15.93
C LYS A 38 30.69 2.83 14.65
N ARG A 39 30.04 2.29 13.63
CA ARG A 39 30.56 2.26 12.25
C ARG A 39 29.43 2.42 11.25
N THR A 40 29.81 2.77 10.03
CA THR A 40 28.88 2.94 8.91
C THR A 40 29.30 2.04 7.76
N LEU A 41 28.32 1.36 7.17
CA LEU A 41 28.46 0.54 5.98
C LEU A 41 27.63 1.17 4.86
N ASN A 42 28.16 1.13 3.64
CA ASN A 42 27.44 1.49 2.42
C ASN A 42 27.55 0.34 1.43
N TYR A 43 26.43 -0.04 0.82
CA TYR A 43 26.37 -1.13 -0.14
C TYR A 43 25.14 -0.99 -1.04
N THR A 44 25.11 -1.73 -2.14
CA THR A 44 23.97 -1.79 -3.05
C THR A 44 23.35 -3.18 -3.02
N ILE A 45 22.05 -3.25 -2.74
CA ILE A 45 21.27 -4.49 -2.71
C ILE A 45 20.52 -4.71 -4.03
N THR A 46 20.42 -5.96 -4.45
CA THR A 46 19.53 -6.37 -5.54
C THR A 46 18.14 -6.68 -5.00
N ILE A 47 17.10 -6.09 -5.60
CA ILE A 47 15.71 -6.22 -5.17
C ILE A 47 14.94 -7.08 -6.17
N ASN A 48 14.38 -8.19 -5.67
CA ASN A 48 13.57 -9.12 -6.46
C ASN A 48 12.07 -8.77 -6.37
N ASN A 49 11.71 -7.50 -6.59
CA ASN A 49 10.32 -7.06 -6.58
C ASN A 49 10.08 -5.93 -7.61
N PRO A 50 9.30 -6.20 -8.68
CA PRO A 50 9.11 -5.24 -9.76
C PRO A 50 8.39 -3.95 -9.33
N LEU A 51 7.67 -3.96 -8.20
CA LEU A 51 6.96 -2.77 -7.70
C LEU A 51 7.87 -1.80 -6.93
N ILE A 52 9.07 -2.25 -6.55
CA ILE A 52 10.02 -1.48 -5.73
C ILE A 52 11.15 -0.95 -6.61
N GLY A 53 11.66 -1.79 -7.51
CA GLY A 53 12.83 -1.49 -8.31
C GLY A 53 13.74 -2.71 -8.41
N LYS A 54 14.84 -2.57 -9.15
CA LYS A 54 15.81 -3.66 -9.35
C LYS A 54 16.98 -3.60 -8.37
N PHE A 55 17.36 -2.41 -7.95
CA PHE A 55 18.51 -2.16 -7.09
C PHE A 55 18.19 -1.01 -6.13
N SER A 56 18.81 -1.03 -4.95
CA SER A 56 18.85 0.13 -4.06
C SER A 56 20.19 0.21 -3.38
N THR A 57 20.73 1.40 -3.29
CA THR A 57 21.78 1.74 -2.35
C THR A 57 21.22 1.70 -0.93
N ALA A 58 22.05 1.32 0.02
CA ALA A 58 21.72 1.24 1.41
C ALA A 58 22.87 1.77 2.27
N THR A 59 22.50 2.52 3.30
CA THR A 59 23.42 2.97 4.36
C THR A 59 23.01 2.31 5.65
N GLU A 60 23.93 1.54 6.23
CA GLU A 60 23.73 0.85 7.49
C GLU A 60 24.64 1.43 8.57
N THR A 61 24.04 1.93 9.65
CA THR A 61 24.77 2.44 10.81
C THR A 61 24.69 1.42 11.92
N GLN A 62 25.84 0.89 12.32
CA GLN A 62 25.94 -0.11 13.38
C GLN A 62 26.51 0.51 14.65
N THR A 63 25.86 0.25 15.77
CA THR A 63 26.26 0.72 17.11
C THR A 63 26.44 -0.48 18.03
N LEU A 64 27.68 -0.73 18.43
CA LEU A 64 28.05 -1.70 19.45
C LEU A 64 27.95 -1.03 20.82
N TYR A 65 27.09 -1.58 21.68
CA TYR A 65 26.84 -1.02 22.99
C TYR A 65 28.02 -1.23 23.95
N LYS A 66 28.25 -0.26 24.84
CA LYS A 66 29.33 -0.29 25.85
C LYS A 66 29.21 -1.43 26.85
N GLU A 67 27.99 -1.94 27.05
CA GLU A 67 27.71 -3.09 27.92
C GLU A 67 28.21 -4.41 27.31
N SER A 68 28.62 -4.40 26.04
CA SER A 68 29.22 -5.55 25.37
C SER A 68 30.56 -5.90 26.01
N ARG A 69 30.77 -7.18 26.28
CA ARG A 69 31.98 -7.73 26.88
C ARG A 69 32.58 -8.76 25.95
N GLU A 70 33.85 -8.56 25.62
CA GLU A 70 34.57 -9.43 24.71
C GLU A 70 34.50 -10.90 25.15
N GLY A 71 34.19 -11.79 24.20
CA GLY A 71 34.07 -13.22 24.44
C GLY A 71 32.92 -13.65 25.35
N GLN A 72 32.02 -12.75 25.76
CA GLN A 72 30.89 -13.08 26.65
C GLN A 72 29.55 -12.66 26.06
N TYR A 73 29.42 -11.37 25.72
CA TYR A 73 28.15 -10.76 25.33
C TYR A 73 28.39 -9.62 24.35
N TYR A 74 27.69 -9.61 23.24
CA TYR A 74 27.70 -8.50 22.30
C TYR A 74 26.27 -8.07 21.99
N MET A 75 26.03 -6.76 22.04
CA MET A 75 24.78 -6.14 21.62
C MET A 75 25.07 -5.09 20.57
N ILE A 76 24.52 -5.28 19.38
CA ILE A 76 24.71 -4.39 18.23
C ILE A 76 23.34 -3.98 17.71
N ASP A 77 23.09 -2.68 17.60
CA ASP A 77 21.97 -2.16 16.82
C ASP A 77 22.46 -1.73 15.43
N ALA A 78 21.73 -2.13 14.40
CA ALA A 78 21.98 -1.75 13.02
C ALA A 78 20.75 -1.04 12.46
N GLU A 79 20.91 0.23 12.11
CA GLU A 79 19.89 1.03 11.42
C GLU A 79 20.19 1.05 9.93
N VAL A 80 19.26 0.54 9.12
CA VAL A 80 19.43 0.39 7.67
C VAL A 80 18.46 1.32 6.94
N TYR A 81 19.03 2.22 6.14
CA TYR A 81 18.32 3.14 5.25
C TYR A 81 18.52 2.71 3.81
N THR A 82 17.44 2.38 3.11
CA THR A 82 17.45 2.05 1.67
C THR A 82 17.00 3.26 0.88
N HIS A 83 17.80 3.79 -0.05
CA HIS A 83 17.58 5.12 -0.61
C HIS A 83 16.77 5.16 -1.92
N ASP A 84 16.74 4.07 -2.69
CA ASP A 84 16.18 4.08 -4.05
C ASP A 84 14.83 3.34 -4.15
N VAL A 85 14.17 3.12 -3.01
CA VAL A 85 12.87 2.43 -2.92
C VAL A 85 11.71 3.42 -2.76
N PRO A 86 10.48 3.09 -3.19
CA PRO A 86 9.32 3.93 -2.93
C PRO A 86 9.14 4.19 -1.44
N TYR A 87 8.88 5.45 -1.09
CA TYR A 87 8.69 5.90 0.31
C TYR A 87 9.94 5.72 1.19
N HIS A 88 11.15 5.69 0.62
CA HIS A 88 12.40 5.55 1.38
C HIS A 88 12.58 6.58 2.52
N ASP A 89 11.97 7.76 2.42
CA ASP A 89 12.01 8.81 3.42
C ASP A 89 11.02 8.60 4.59
N TYR A 90 10.08 7.65 4.46
CA TYR A 90 9.08 7.34 5.48
C TYR A 90 9.57 6.35 6.52
N PHE A 91 10.48 5.45 6.17
CA PHE A 91 10.80 4.31 7.02
C PHE A 91 12.27 3.91 6.96
N TYR A 92 12.68 3.09 7.93
CA TYR A 92 13.96 2.43 7.96
C TYR A 92 13.83 1.10 8.72
N THR A 93 14.79 0.21 8.55
CA THR A 93 14.82 -1.06 9.28
C THR A 93 15.79 -0.96 10.44
N GLN A 94 15.38 -1.39 11.62
CA GLN A 94 16.24 -1.49 12.79
C GLN A 94 16.41 -2.96 13.15
N ASN A 95 17.65 -3.44 13.14
CA ASN A 95 18.02 -4.80 13.53
C ASN A 95 18.83 -4.76 14.82
N ARG A 96 18.46 -5.57 15.81
CA ARG A 96 19.21 -5.75 17.06
C ARG A 96 19.78 -7.15 17.11
N TYR A 97 21.10 -7.24 17.11
CA TYR A 97 21.85 -8.48 17.23
C TYR A 97 22.31 -8.65 18.68
N CYS A 98 21.94 -9.78 19.28
CA CYS A 98 22.40 -10.19 20.61
C CYS A 98 23.17 -11.50 20.49
N ILE A 99 24.48 -11.46 20.75
CA ILE A 99 25.35 -12.64 20.79
C ILE A 99 25.66 -12.92 22.25
N ILE A 100 25.21 -14.08 22.75
CA ILE A 100 25.38 -14.49 24.14
C ILE A 100 26.19 -15.77 24.17
N ARG A 101 27.31 -15.80 24.89
CA ARG A 101 28.09 -17.01 25.09
C ARG A 101 27.29 -18.06 25.87
N ASN A 102 27.37 -19.31 25.42
CA ASN A 102 26.77 -20.46 26.11
C ASN A 102 27.86 -21.39 26.67
N SER A 103 28.92 -21.65 25.90
CA SER A 103 30.10 -22.42 26.37
C SER A 103 31.38 -21.90 25.71
N LYS A 104 32.51 -22.60 25.84
CA LYS A 104 33.79 -22.17 25.22
C LYS A 104 33.71 -22.04 23.69
N HIS A 105 32.96 -22.93 23.03
CA HIS A 105 32.85 -22.98 21.56
C HIS A 105 31.39 -22.88 21.08
N LYS A 106 30.47 -22.44 21.95
CA LYS A 106 29.05 -22.27 21.60
C LYS A 106 28.53 -20.92 22.05
N CYS A 107 27.71 -20.31 21.21
CA CYS A 107 26.99 -19.08 21.52
C CYS A 107 25.55 -19.18 21.03
N ARG A 108 24.71 -18.26 21.48
CA ARG A 108 23.35 -18.06 21.00
C ARG A 108 23.30 -16.70 20.33
N LEU A 109 22.91 -16.69 19.05
CA LEU A 109 22.58 -15.48 18.31
C LEU A 109 21.06 -15.26 18.37
N ARG A 110 20.63 -14.06 18.72
CA ARG A 110 19.24 -13.61 18.60
C ARG A 110 19.22 -12.33 17.79
N ILE A 111 18.30 -12.24 16.84
CA ILE A 111 18.13 -11.06 15.99
C ILE A 111 16.68 -10.61 16.14
N TYR A 112 16.49 -9.35 16.51
CA TYR A 112 15.18 -8.71 16.55
C TYR A 112 15.13 -7.63 15.48
N THR A 113 14.07 -7.60 14.69
CA THR A 113 13.91 -6.63 13.62
C THR A 113 12.61 -5.87 13.79
N ASP A 114 12.65 -4.57 13.50
CA ASP A 114 11.47 -3.73 13.42
C ASP A 114 11.57 -2.77 12.23
N VAL A 115 10.41 -2.44 11.66
CA VAL A 115 10.28 -1.44 10.59
C VAL A 115 9.80 -0.15 11.24
N LYS A 116 10.73 0.81 11.37
CA LYS A 116 10.49 2.09 12.03
C LYS A 116 10.01 3.12 11.03
N TYR A 117 9.03 3.93 11.44
CA TYR A 117 8.47 4.99 10.61
C TYR A 117 8.92 6.36 11.11
N LYS A 118 9.60 7.13 10.25
CA LYS A 118 9.94 8.54 10.49
C LYS A 118 8.73 9.45 10.31
N LYS A 119 7.86 9.09 9.37
CA LYS A 119 6.64 9.81 9.04
C LYS A 119 5.48 8.82 9.12
N GLN A 120 4.34 9.25 9.66
CA GLN A 120 3.16 8.39 9.76
C GLN A 120 2.59 8.12 8.35
N PRO A 121 2.66 6.88 7.83
CA PRO A 121 2.05 6.57 6.55
C PRO A 121 0.56 6.29 6.73
N TRP A 122 -0.23 6.74 5.76
CA TRP A 122 -1.62 6.32 5.58
C TRP A 122 -1.74 4.82 5.27
N GLY A 123 -2.89 4.23 5.57
CA GLY A 123 -3.06 2.77 5.71
C GLY A 123 -2.52 1.93 4.55
N LEU A 124 -2.79 2.33 3.30
CA LEU A 124 -2.33 1.59 2.11
C LEU A 124 -0.80 1.62 1.98
N VAL A 125 -0.17 2.78 2.20
CA VAL A 125 1.29 2.92 2.15
C VAL A 125 1.94 2.17 3.30
N LYS A 126 1.38 2.24 4.50
CA LYS A 126 1.87 1.45 5.65
C LYS A 126 1.83 -0.05 5.34
N SER A 127 0.73 -0.54 4.76
CA SER A 127 0.60 -1.94 4.36
C SER A 127 1.59 -2.33 3.27
N PHE A 128 1.81 -1.47 2.29
CA PHE A 128 2.79 -1.69 1.22
C PHE A 128 4.21 -1.78 1.78
N ILE A 129 4.63 -0.82 2.61
CA ILE A 129 5.95 -0.82 3.24
C ILE A 129 6.11 -2.08 4.10
N THR A 130 5.18 -2.31 5.04
CA THR A 130 5.24 -3.45 5.97
C THR A 130 5.39 -4.78 5.24
N LYS A 131 4.53 -5.05 4.25
CA LYS A 131 4.54 -6.34 3.54
C LYS A 131 5.85 -6.57 2.80
N ASN A 132 6.34 -5.55 2.09
CA ASN A 132 7.55 -5.68 1.29
C ASN A 132 8.82 -5.74 2.16
N SER A 133 8.90 -4.93 3.21
CA SER A 133 10.01 -4.96 4.16
C SER A 133 10.12 -6.31 4.86
N TRP A 134 9.02 -6.81 5.45
CA TRP A 134 9.05 -8.09 6.17
C TRP A 134 9.39 -9.28 5.26
N SER A 135 8.89 -9.29 4.02
CA SER A 135 9.26 -10.33 3.06
C SER A 135 10.77 -10.32 2.74
N GLY A 136 11.38 -9.14 2.60
CA GLY A 136 12.83 -9.02 2.36
C GLY A 136 13.67 -9.38 3.58
N ILE A 137 13.25 -8.94 4.77
CA ILE A 137 13.89 -9.19 6.06
C ILE A 137 13.88 -10.69 6.39
N GLU A 138 12.73 -11.34 6.26
CA GLU A 138 12.60 -12.78 6.54
C GLU A 138 13.49 -13.59 5.60
N ASP A 139 13.48 -13.26 4.30
CA ASP A 139 14.33 -13.92 3.33
C ASP A 139 15.82 -13.69 3.61
N TYR A 140 16.23 -12.49 4.03
CA TYR A 140 17.61 -12.17 4.43
C TYR A 140 18.07 -13.03 5.61
N PHE A 141 17.35 -13.01 6.73
CA PHE A 141 17.76 -13.70 7.93
C PHE A 141 17.63 -15.23 7.83
N ARG A 142 16.70 -15.74 7.02
CA ARG A 142 16.62 -17.18 6.72
C ARG A 142 17.87 -17.69 6.00
N HIS A 143 18.39 -16.93 5.03
CA HIS A 143 19.63 -17.30 4.36
C HIS A 143 20.84 -17.12 5.28
N LEU A 144 20.87 -16.07 6.10
CA LEU A 144 21.94 -15.88 7.08
C LEU A 144 22.02 -17.06 8.06
N GLU A 145 20.87 -17.52 8.57
CA GLU A 145 20.78 -18.69 9.44
C GLU A 145 21.34 -19.95 8.76
N ALA A 146 20.95 -20.21 7.51
CA ALA A 146 21.42 -21.38 6.77
C ALA A 146 22.95 -21.37 6.55
N GLU A 147 23.51 -20.22 6.17
CA GLU A 147 24.96 -20.08 5.96
C GLU A 147 25.74 -20.17 7.27
N LEU A 148 25.20 -19.63 8.37
CA LEU A 148 25.82 -19.78 9.70
C LEU A 148 25.83 -21.24 10.18
N GLN A 149 24.79 -22.01 9.85
CA GLN A 149 24.75 -23.45 10.16
C GLN A 149 25.77 -24.24 9.33
N GLU A 150 25.98 -23.88 8.07
CA GLU A 150 27.04 -24.48 7.24
C GLU A 150 28.44 -24.14 7.79
N GLU A 151 28.68 -22.89 8.16
CA GLU A 151 29.94 -22.45 8.78
C GLU A 151 30.20 -23.16 10.13
N GLU A 152 29.16 -23.36 10.96
CA GLU A 152 29.27 -24.15 12.20
C GLU A 152 29.67 -25.61 11.91
N ALA A 153 29.10 -26.22 10.88
CA ALA A 153 29.41 -27.59 10.50
C ALA A 153 30.87 -27.74 10.03
N GLU A 154 31.39 -26.78 9.27
CA GLU A 154 32.79 -26.75 8.84
C GLU A 154 33.76 -26.58 10.02
N LEU A 155 33.46 -25.65 10.94
CA LEU A 155 34.28 -25.42 12.13
C LEU A 155 34.31 -26.62 13.07
N THR A 156 33.20 -27.35 13.18
CA THR A 156 33.12 -28.54 14.04
C THR A 156 33.87 -29.72 13.41
N GLN A 157 33.81 -29.88 12.09
CA GLN A 157 34.54 -30.94 11.37
C GLN A 157 36.05 -30.69 11.32
N GLY A 158 36.49 -29.43 11.16
CA GLY A 158 37.91 -29.07 11.16
C GLY A 158 38.63 -29.29 12.50
N SER A 159 37.89 -29.42 13.60
CA SER A 159 38.44 -29.68 14.93
C SER A 159 38.56 -31.19 15.26
N GLY A 160 38.06 -32.07 14.40
CA GLY A 160 38.06 -33.51 14.58
C GLY A 160 38.86 -34.23 13.50
N ASP A 161 40.11 -34.54 13.81
CA ASP A 161 40.91 -35.59 13.16
C ASP A 161 41.52 -35.28 11.78
N ALA A 162 42.60 -34.48 11.78
CA ALA A 162 43.56 -34.40 10.66
C ALA A 162 44.50 -35.61 10.59
N GLY A 163 44.00 -36.80 10.96
CA GLY A 163 44.84 -37.92 11.35
C GLY A 163 44.29 -39.31 11.06
N LYS A 164 43.55 -39.53 9.95
CA LYS A 164 43.62 -40.76 9.13
C LYS A 164 42.60 -40.80 7.99
N THR A 165 43.14 -41.13 6.81
CA THR A 165 42.52 -41.85 5.67
C THR A 165 41.45 -41.16 4.82
N GLY A 166 41.83 -40.93 3.55
CA GLY A 166 41.11 -41.51 2.41
C GLY A 166 39.98 -40.66 1.82
N GLY A 167 40.25 -40.08 0.65
CA GLY A 167 39.30 -39.25 -0.09
C GLY A 167 37.95 -39.93 -0.38
N LEU A 168 36.87 -39.24 -0.02
CA LEU A 168 35.53 -39.50 -0.55
C LEU A 168 34.86 -38.17 -0.89
N ARG A 169 34.95 -37.86 -2.18
CA ARG A 169 34.05 -37.04 -3.02
C ARG A 169 32.91 -36.32 -2.26
N ARG A 170 33.08 -35.01 -2.11
CA ARG A 170 32.09 -33.97 -1.78
C ARG A 170 30.79 -34.20 -2.58
N ARG A 171 29.76 -34.77 -1.95
CA ARG A 171 28.41 -34.88 -2.52
C ARG A 171 27.53 -33.79 -1.95
N ARG A 172 27.40 -32.69 -2.71
CA ARG A 172 26.40 -31.63 -2.53
C ARG A 172 25.02 -32.28 -2.43
N ARG A 173 24.43 -32.37 -1.23
CA ARG A 173 23.07 -32.88 -1.06
C ARG A 173 22.11 -31.80 -1.51
N ALA A 174 21.43 -32.04 -2.63
CA ALA A 174 20.25 -31.29 -3.01
C ALA A 174 19.19 -31.49 -1.92
N TYR A 175 18.63 -30.36 -1.50
CA TYR A 175 17.48 -30.23 -0.62
C TYR A 175 16.32 -31.13 -1.08
N SER A 176 16.15 -32.28 -0.44
CA SER A 176 14.95 -33.11 -0.55
C SER A 176 13.93 -32.62 0.47
N ARG A 177 12.93 -31.87 -0.03
CA ARG A 177 11.60 -31.77 0.57
C ARG A 177 11.05 -33.18 0.73
N THR A 178 10.94 -33.67 1.95
CA THR A 178 9.88 -34.62 2.33
C THR A 178 9.63 -34.52 3.83
N LEU A 179 8.54 -33.82 4.12
CA LEU A 179 7.70 -33.92 5.30
C LEU A 179 7.43 -35.41 5.59
N GLN A 180 7.71 -35.85 6.82
CA GLN A 180 7.49 -37.23 7.22
C GLN A 180 6.01 -37.46 7.58
N GLU A 181 5.46 -38.48 6.94
CA GLU A 181 4.11 -39.01 7.00
C GLU A 181 3.73 -39.63 8.36
N HIS A 182 2.43 -39.66 8.64
CA HIS A 182 1.82 -40.65 9.52
C HIS A 182 0.99 -41.68 8.71
N ILE A 183 1.62 -42.83 8.43
CA ILE A 183 1.16 -44.23 8.44
C ILE A 183 -0.33 -44.54 8.07
N LYS A 184 -0.57 -45.30 6.97
CA LYS A 184 -1.03 -46.72 6.92
C LYS A 184 -1.31 -47.24 5.49
N PRO A 185 -1.24 -48.59 5.24
CA PRO A 185 -1.02 -49.18 3.91
C PRO A 185 -2.23 -49.92 3.30
N GLY A 186 -2.25 -50.10 1.97
CA GLY A 186 -3.18 -51.05 1.33
C GLY A 186 -3.19 -51.11 -0.22
N LYS A 187 -2.47 -52.10 -0.77
CA LYS A 187 -2.70 -52.91 -2.00
C LYS A 187 -2.81 -52.27 -3.42
N GLN A 188 -1.79 -52.62 -4.23
CA GLN A 188 -1.78 -53.22 -5.60
C GLN A 188 -2.86 -52.83 -6.63
N TYR A 189 -2.45 -52.27 -7.78
CA TYR A 189 -2.50 -52.96 -9.09
C TYR A 189 -1.66 -52.24 -10.17
N SER A 190 -1.19 -53.04 -11.11
CA SER A 190 -0.25 -52.81 -12.22
C SER A 190 -0.68 -51.76 -13.26
N THR A 191 0.29 -51.14 -13.96
CA THR A 191 0.58 -51.41 -15.38
C THR A 191 1.84 -50.65 -15.80
N ASP A 192 2.78 -51.43 -16.30
CA ASP A 192 4.05 -51.05 -16.92
C ASP A 192 3.80 -50.54 -18.34
N LEU A 193 4.48 -49.47 -18.77
CA LEU A 193 4.79 -49.18 -20.18
C LEU A 193 5.87 -48.10 -20.25
N ASP A 194 7.10 -48.56 -20.37
CA ASP A 194 8.28 -47.79 -20.75
C ASP A 194 8.13 -47.18 -22.16
N GLN A 195 8.36 -45.87 -22.28
CA GLN A 195 9.03 -45.33 -23.47
C GLN A 195 9.94 -44.16 -23.09
N GLN A 196 11.22 -44.42 -23.31
CA GLN A 196 12.39 -43.62 -23.01
C GLN A 196 12.67 -42.59 -24.11
N ARG A 197 12.85 -41.30 -23.76
CA ARG A 197 14.00 -40.41 -24.10
C ARG A 197 13.65 -38.92 -24.33
N ALA A 198 14.50 -38.11 -23.70
CA ALA A 198 14.97 -36.77 -24.10
C ALA A 198 14.02 -35.56 -23.94
N GLY A 199 14.37 -34.68 -22.99
CA GLY A 199 13.81 -33.32 -22.93
C GLY A 199 13.82 -32.69 -21.54
N THR A 200 14.99 -32.54 -20.91
CA THR A 200 15.15 -31.80 -19.65
C THR A 200 15.10 -30.29 -19.92
N MET A 201 13.91 -29.71 -20.08
CA MET A 201 13.67 -28.27 -20.03
C MET A 201 12.28 -28.03 -19.44
N GLY A 202 12.16 -27.61 -18.19
CA GLY A 202 10.82 -27.34 -17.64
C GLY A 202 10.67 -27.00 -16.15
N ALA A 203 11.76 -26.83 -15.39
CA ALA A 203 11.65 -26.45 -13.97
C ALA A 203 11.89 -24.94 -13.70
N MET A 204 12.38 -24.18 -14.68
CA MET A 204 12.66 -22.74 -14.53
C MET A 204 11.43 -21.85 -14.78
N ASP A 205 10.42 -22.36 -15.51
CA ASP A 205 9.28 -21.54 -15.94
C ASP A 205 8.15 -21.46 -14.91
N ILE A 206 8.01 -22.38 -13.97
CA ILE A 206 6.83 -22.40 -13.08
C ILE A 206 6.80 -21.18 -12.13
N LYS A 207 7.95 -20.80 -11.55
CA LYS A 207 8.03 -19.61 -10.68
C LYS A 207 7.92 -18.30 -11.47
N ASN A 208 8.50 -18.25 -12.67
CA ASN A 208 8.43 -17.08 -13.54
C ASN A 208 7.01 -16.86 -14.07
N THR A 209 6.32 -17.95 -14.43
CA THR A 209 4.93 -17.93 -14.88
C THR A 209 4.03 -17.44 -13.75
N GLN A 210 4.15 -17.99 -12.54
CA GLN A 210 3.37 -17.54 -11.37
C GLN A 210 3.57 -16.04 -11.09
N HIS A 211 4.79 -15.52 -11.25
CA HIS A 211 5.07 -14.09 -11.05
C HIS A 211 4.51 -13.20 -12.18
N ARG A 212 4.46 -13.68 -13.43
CA ARG A 212 3.81 -12.99 -14.55
C ARG A 212 2.30 -12.87 -14.35
N TRP A 213 1.64 -13.92 -13.85
CA TRP A 213 0.21 -13.89 -13.51
C TRP A 213 -0.10 -12.89 -12.37
N ASN A 214 0.78 -12.79 -11.38
CA ASN A 214 0.65 -11.78 -10.33
C ASN A 214 0.77 -10.35 -10.89
N ILE A 215 1.73 -10.11 -11.80
CA ILE A 215 1.91 -8.80 -12.42
C ILE A 215 0.71 -8.44 -13.31
N THR A 216 0.26 -9.35 -14.19
CA THR A 216 -0.90 -9.08 -15.06
C THR A 216 -2.17 -8.86 -14.24
N SER A 217 -2.36 -9.62 -13.16
CA SER A 217 -3.49 -9.41 -12.24
C SER A 217 -3.42 -8.07 -11.51
N ILE A 218 -2.23 -7.61 -11.09
CA ILE A 218 -2.06 -6.29 -10.45
C ILE A 218 -2.29 -5.16 -11.46
N VAL A 219 -1.75 -5.27 -12.67
CA VAL A 219 -1.96 -4.28 -13.74
C VAL A 219 -3.44 -4.19 -14.10
N PHE A 220 -4.13 -5.32 -14.19
CA PHE A 220 -5.59 -5.34 -14.41
C PHE A 220 -6.34 -4.64 -13.26
N GLY A 221 -5.95 -4.90 -12.00
CA GLY A 221 -6.52 -4.22 -10.84
C GLY A 221 -6.30 -2.71 -10.85
N MET A 222 -5.09 -2.25 -11.15
CA MET A 222 -4.77 -0.82 -11.26
C MET A 222 -5.51 -0.16 -12.42
N SER A 223 -5.63 -0.85 -13.57
CA SER A 223 -6.40 -0.39 -14.72
C SER A 223 -7.89 -0.28 -14.40
N LEU A 224 -8.47 -1.24 -13.67
CA LEU A 224 -9.85 -1.19 -13.22
C LEU A 224 -10.09 -0.02 -12.25
N ILE A 225 -9.18 0.23 -11.30
CA ILE A 225 -9.27 1.36 -10.38
C ILE A 225 -9.20 2.69 -11.14
N LEU A 226 -8.27 2.82 -12.09
CA LEU A 226 -8.17 4.01 -12.94
C LEU A 226 -9.44 4.22 -13.77
N PHE A 227 -10.01 3.14 -14.33
CA PHE A 227 -11.26 3.22 -15.07
C PHE A 227 -12.41 3.71 -14.18
N VAL A 228 -12.55 3.18 -12.96
CA VAL A 228 -13.55 3.64 -11.99
C VAL A 228 -13.33 5.11 -11.63
N LEU A 229 -12.08 5.54 -11.42
CA LEU A 229 -11.76 6.94 -11.15
C LEU A 229 -12.13 7.85 -12.33
N VAL A 230 -11.92 7.42 -13.57
CA VAL A 230 -12.33 8.17 -14.76
C VAL A 230 -13.86 8.30 -14.81
N VAL A 231 -14.59 7.21 -14.58
CA VAL A 231 -16.07 7.23 -14.55
C VAL A 231 -16.59 8.14 -13.44
N LEU A 232 -15.99 8.08 -12.24
CA LEU A 232 -16.36 8.98 -11.12
C LEU A 232 -16.06 10.44 -11.44
N ASN A 233 -14.90 10.74 -12.04
CA ASN A 233 -14.56 12.09 -12.48
C ASN A 233 -15.52 12.59 -13.57
N LEU A 234 -15.93 11.73 -14.51
CA LEU A 234 -16.92 12.08 -15.53
C LEU A 234 -18.30 12.32 -14.90
N GLY A 235 -18.68 11.52 -13.90
CA GLY A 235 -19.90 11.75 -13.12
C GLY A 235 -19.87 13.05 -12.33
N LEU A 236 -18.74 13.40 -11.74
CA LEU A 236 -18.53 14.70 -11.08
C LEU A 236 -18.63 15.85 -12.09
N PHE A 237 -18.02 15.70 -13.27
CA PHE A 237 -18.10 16.69 -14.34
C PHE A 237 -19.54 16.85 -14.85
N TYR A 238 -20.26 15.75 -15.05
CA TYR A 238 -21.67 15.76 -15.45
C TYR A 238 -22.53 16.45 -14.38
N LYS A 239 -22.28 16.18 -13.10
CA LYS A 239 -22.96 16.86 -12.00
C LYS A 239 -22.65 18.36 -11.98
N LEU A 240 -21.40 18.75 -12.24
CA LEU A 240 -20.99 20.15 -12.33
C LEU A 240 -21.67 20.84 -13.51
N TRP A 241 -21.73 20.19 -14.66
CA TRP A 241 -22.41 20.68 -15.85
C TRP A 241 -23.92 20.83 -15.64
N ALA A 242 -24.56 19.90 -14.95
CA ALA A 242 -25.97 20.01 -14.56
C ALA A 242 -26.21 21.16 -13.57
N MET A 243 -25.29 21.39 -12.64
CA MET A 243 -25.35 22.54 -11.72
C MET A 243 -25.13 23.87 -12.46
N GLU A 244 -24.26 23.89 -13.47
CA GLU A 244 -24.02 25.05 -14.33
C GLU A 244 -25.25 25.41 -15.16
N ASP A 245 -25.98 24.44 -15.72
CA ASP A 245 -27.24 24.71 -16.44
C ASP A 245 -28.31 25.30 -15.51
N VAL A 246 -28.44 24.77 -14.29
CA VAL A 246 -29.37 25.31 -13.28
C VAL A 246 -28.95 26.72 -12.85
N ALA A 247 -27.66 26.95 -12.64
CA ALA A 247 -27.12 28.27 -12.30
C ALA A 247 -27.29 29.28 -13.45
N HIS A 248 -27.10 28.87 -14.71
CA HIS A 248 -27.31 29.72 -15.88
C HIS A 248 -28.78 30.07 -16.09
N ARG A 249 -29.70 29.11 -15.92
CA ARG A 249 -31.15 29.37 -15.92
C ARG A 249 -31.54 30.33 -14.82
N MET A 250 -30.99 30.18 -13.62
CA MET A 250 -31.23 31.10 -12.51
C MET A 250 -30.63 32.48 -12.80
N TYR A 251 -29.43 32.57 -13.38
CA TYR A 251 -28.82 33.85 -13.76
C TYR A 251 -29.63 34.60 -14.83
N LEU A 252 -30.13 33.90 -15.86
CA LEU A 252 -30.99 34.47 -16.89
C LEU A 252 -32.36 34.91 -16.33
N ASN A 253 -32.96 34.11 -15.45
CA ASN A 253 -34.20 34.49 -14.75
C ASN A 253 -34.00 35.66 -13.77
N THR A 254 -32.84 35.76 -13.13
CA THR A 254 -32.51 36.89 -12.25
C THR A 254 -32.23 38.14 -13.07
N LYS A 255 -31.56 38.02 -14.23
CA LYS A 255 -31.30 39.12 -15.16
C LYS A 255 -32.58 39.64 -15.82
N THR A 256 -33.52 38.77 -16.17
CA THR A 256 -34.86 39.18 -16.66
C THR A 256 -35.66 39.86 -15.56
N ARG A 257 -35.66 39.32 -14.32
CA ARG A 257 -36.30 39.99 -13.16
C ARG A 257 -35.68 41.35 -12.83
N MET A 258 -34.37 41.50 -13.02
CA MET A 258 -33.66 42.78 -12.85
C MET A 258 -33.95 43.74 -14.00
N LYS A 259 -34.06 43.25 -15.25
CA LYS A 259 -34.44 44.03 -16.41
C LYS A 259 -35.88 44.54 -16.30
N GLU A 260 -36.81 43.71 -15.84
CA GLU A 260 -38.20 44.08 -15.58
C GLU A 260 -38.31 45.12 -14.44
N ARG A 261 -37.46 45.01 -13.41
CA ARG A 261 -37.37 46.01 -12.33
C ARG A 261 -36.75 47.32 -12.82
N ALA A 262 -35.74 47.27 -13.69
CA ALA A 262 -35.11 48.44 -14.30
C ALA A 262 -36.04 49.15 -15.31
N GLU A 263 -36.83 48.40 -16.07
CA GLU A 263 -37.86 48.92 -16.97
C GLU A 263 -39.05 49.49 -16.19
N SER A 264 -39.43 48.89 -15.04
CA SER A 264 -40.46 49.46 -14.15
C SER A 264 -40.03 50.72 -13.40
N SER A 265 -38.72 50.96 -13.28
CA SER A 265 -38.16 52.15 -12.62
C SER A 265 -37.89 53.32 -13.58
N LEU A 266 -38.10 53.15 -14.89
CA LEU A 266 -37.78 54.14 -15.93
C LEU A 266 -39.01 54.68 -16.69
N ALA A 267 -40.21 54.56 -16.15
CA ALA A 267 -41.36 55.34 -16.62
C ALA A 267 -41.71 56.40 -15.56
N PRO A 268 -41.41 57.68 -15.84
CA PRO A 268 -42.48 58.47 -16.43
C PRO A 268 -42.05 59.35 -17.63
N ASP A 269 -43.04 59.49 -18.52
CA ASP A 269 -43.34 60.64 -19.37
C ASP A 269 -42.78 60.76 -20.81
N LEU A 270 -43.75 60.69 -21.74
CA LEU A 270 -43.92 61.34 -23.05
C LEU A 270 -43.05 60.92 -24.25
N GLY A 271 -43.73 60.42 -25.29
CA GLY A 271 -43.27 60.56 -26.69
C GLY A 271 -43.68 59.48 -27.69
N THR A 272 -44.94 59.51 -28.13
CA THR A 272 -45.45 59.15 -29.47
C THR A 272 -44.65 58.16 -30.35
N ARG A 273 -45.18 56.94 -30.55
CA ARG A 273 -45.06 56.26 -31.85
C ARG A 273 -46.13 55.20 -32.09
N GLN A 274 -46.92 55.44 -33.13
CA GLN A 274 -47.81 54.47 -33.78
C GLN A 274 -47.03 53.26 -34.30
N GLY A 275 -47.64 52.07 -34.15
CA GLY A 275 -47.37 50.90 -34.99
C GLY A 275 -47.26 49.58 -34.21
N MET A 276 -48.33 48.77 -34.27
CA MET A 276 -48.41 47.28 -34.20
C MET A 276 -49.58 46.80 -33.30
N PRO A 277 -50.82 46.66 -33.83
CA PRO A 277 -51.99 46.35 -33.00
C PRO A 277 -52.25 44.85 -32.74
N HIS A 278 -51.45 43.91 -33.25
CA HIS A 278 -51.87 42.50 -33.24
C HIS A 278 -51.21 41.60 -32.19
N ARG A 279 -50.00 41.92 -31.71
CA ARG A 279 -49.25 41.05 -30.77
C ARG A 279 -49.64 41.26 -29.30
N SER A 280 -50.16 42.44 -28.96
CA SER A 280 -50.61 42.79 -27.60
C SER A 280 -51.91 42.08 -27.19
N GLN A 281 -52.76 41.70 -28.15
CA GLN A 281 -54.06 41.12 -27.83
C GLN A 281 -53.93 39.68 -27.29
N GLU A 282 -53.07 38.85 -27.91
CA GLU A 282 -52.78 37.49 -27.45
C GLU A 282 -52.12 37.47 -26.06
N GLU A 283 -51.16 38.38 -25.83
CA GLU A 283 -50.50 38.54 -24.53
C GLU A 283 -51.48 39.02 -23.45
N ALA A 284 -52.42 39.92 -23.79
CA ALA A 284 -53.48 40.36 -22.88
C ALA A 284 -54.47 39.23 -22.57
N HIS A 285 -54.77 38.35 -23.53
CA HIS A 285 -55.60 37.17 -23.30
C HIS A 285 -54.91 36.13 -22.41
N LEU A 286 -53.61 35.90 -22.63
CA LEU A 286 -52.81 34.98 -21.80
C LEU A 286 -52.68 35.50 -20.37
N LEU A 287 -52.42 36.81 -20.21
CA LEU A 287 -52.38 37.46 -18.89
C LEU A 287 -53.74 37.38 -18.18
N ARG A 288 -54.83 37.62 -18.90
CA ARG A 288 -56.19 37.44 -18.34
C ARG A 288 -56.46 36.00 -17.93
N ALA A 289 -56.01 35.00 -18.70
CA ALA A 289 -56.15 33.60 -18.35
C ALA A 289 -55.36 33.25 -17.08
N VAL A 290 -54.10 33.69 -16.99
CA VAL A 290 -53.26 33.48 -15.80
C VAL A 290 -53.82 34.19 -14.56
N LEU A 291 -54.34 35.41 -14.73
CA LEU A 291 -55.00 36.14 -13.64
C LEU A 291 -56.28 35.42 -13.19
N GLN A 292 -57.08 34.91 -14.13
CA GLN A 292 -58.28 34.15 -13.80
C GLN A 292 -57.95 32.84 -13.06
N ASP A 293 -56.92 32.12 -13.49
CA ASP A 293 -56.46 30.89 -12.84
C ASP A 293 -55.91 31.16 -11.44
N SER A 294 -55.14 32.24 -11.26
CA SER A 294 -54.65 32.63 -9.93
C SER A 294 -55.78 33.05 -8.98
N ILE A 295 -56.84 33.70 -9.47
CA ILE A 295 -58.03 34.01 -8.67
C ILE A 295 -58.77 32.73 -8.25
N ASN A 296 -58.98 31.79 -9.17
CA ASN A 296 -59.62 30.52 -8.87
C ASN A 296 -58.82 29.71 -7.83
N LEU A 297 -57.49 29.75 -7.90
CA LEU A 297 -56.61 29.05 -6.97
C LEU A 297 -56.64 29.70 -5.58
N LEU A 298 -56.76 31.02 -5.50
CA LEU A 298 -56.99 31.75 -4.25
C LEU A 298 -58.37 31.42 -3.64
N GLU A 299 -59.41 31.26 -4.45
CA GLU A 299 -60.72 30.79 -3.97
C GLU A 299 -60.70 29.34 -3.50
N GLN A 300 -59.93 28.46 -4.16
CA GLN A 300 -59.69 27.10 -3.69
C GLN A 300 -58.93 27.07 -2.36
N LEU A 301 -57.92 27.93 -2.18
CA LEU A 301 -57.23 28.08 -0.89
C LEU A 301 -58.14 28.64 0.20
N ARG A 302 -59.00 29.61 -0.13
CA ARG A 302 -59.97 30.15 0.81
C ARG A 302 -60.99 29.09 1.24
N SER A 303 -61.56 28.34 0.29
CA SER A 303 -62.55 27.30 0.59
C SER A 303 -61.94 26.13 1.37
N SER A 304 -60.73 25.68 1.02
CA SER A 304 -60.01 24.66 1.79
C SER A 304 -59.69 25.14 3.21
N LEU A 305 -59.30 26.41 3.41
CA LEU A 305 -59.10 26.97 4.76
C LEU A 305 -60.41 27.04 5.56
N VAL A 306 -61.53 27.39 4.94
CA VAL A 306 -62.84 27.39 5.61
C VAL A 306 -63.28 25.97 5.99
N VAL A 307 -63.07 24.99 5.11
CA VAL A 307 -63.33 23.57 5.42
C VAL A 307 -62.43 23.10 6.56
N LEU A 308 -61.15 23.49 6.58
CA LEU A 308 -60.23 23.18 7.67
C LEU A 308 -60.69 23.82 8.99
N GLN A 309 -61.14 25.07 8.95
CA GLN A 309 -61.69 25.76 10.12
C GLN A 309 -62.96 25.07 10.64
N GLN A 310 -63.85 24.62 9.75
CA GLN A 310 -65.04 23.86 10.13
C GLN A 310 -64.69 22.49 10.73
N THR A 311 -63.73 21.76 10.16
CA THR A 311 -63.26 20.49 10.75
C THR A 311 -62.62 20.70 12.11
N PHE A 312 -61.85 21.77 12.31
CA PHE A 312 -61.33 22.13 13.63
C PHE A 312 -62.44 22.50 14.62
N GLN A 313 -63.49 23.22 14.21
CA GLN A 313 -64.61 23.55 15.08
C GLN A 313 -65.46 22.32 15.45
N VAL A 314 -65.66 21.38 14.52
CA VAL A 314 -66.33 20.09 14.80
C VAL A 314 -65.48 19.26 15.77
N TYR A 315 -64.16 19.20 15.57
CA TYR A 315 -63.24 18.49 16.46
C TYR A 315 -63.22 19.09 17.88
N ASN A 316 -63.25 20.42 17.99
CA ASN A 316 -63.26 21.12 19.29
C ASN A 316 -64.59 20.92 20.05
N ARG A 317 -65.72 20.81 19.35
CA ARG A 317 -67.01 20.43 19.96
C ARG A 317 -67.04 18.97 20.43
N SER A 318 -66.42 18.04 19.71
CA SER A 318 -66.31 16.64 20.16
C SER A 318 -65.35 16.45 21.33
N SER A 319 -64.35 17.32 21.48
CA SER A 319 -63.39 17.27 22.60
C SER A 319 -63.88 17.98 23.87
N SER A 320 -65.05 18.63 23.85
CA SER A 320 -65.68 19.29 25.00
C SER A 320 -66.91 18.53 25.54
N GLN A 321 -67.17 17.31 25.06
CA GLN A 321 -68.21 16.39 25.54
C GLN A 321 -67.67 15.01 25.97
N LEU A 322 -66.38 14.91 26.28
CA LEU A 322 -65.71 13.78 26.93
C LEU A 322 -64.89 14.28 28.12
#